data_AF-A0A4R1RFW6-F1
#
_entry.id   AF-A0A4R1RFW6-F1
#
_cell.length_a   1.000
_cell.length_b   1.000
_cell.length_c   1.000
_cell.angle_alpha   90.00
_cell.angle_beta   90.00
_cell.angle_gamma   90.00
#
_symmetry.space_group_name_H-M   'P 1'
#
loop_
_entity.id
_entity.type
_entity.pdbx_description
1 polymer ?
#
loop_
_entity_poly.entity_id
_entity_poly.type
_entity_poly.pdbx_seq_one_letter_code
_entity_poly.pdbx_strand_id
1 'polypeptide(L)'
;MKISESLFPNNVPQCREYQIISTIIIKDNRLVENYFRDYKTNIYKNWFINDRKVTPVFFDENDCEWLSPTFIRNKKELYGFSLIEKSNSTKLFLTQVKGNVDFKSFKAIGRFYAKDNNRFYFGPGGKIIKGDSLELFFDDTYKKEWINSSPNSNNTFANLWNSKIAISGERIYWNGKLSKDIHSSLKRITKFFWADNYSVFSYDLQNLKKINDFDRKSLIYENTINEKPINGLVSDKYRPAYCYVNKTEPNETYDFQQFAPLFDKLRGTIDEDYWWYKMEHRLQQKRM
;
A
#
# COMPACT_ATOMS: atom_id res chain seq x y z
N MET A 1 -4.30 -27.91 -3.11
CA MET A 1 -3.09 -27.03 -3.06
C MET A 1 -3.14 -26.15 -1.81
N LYS A 2 -2.02 -25.93 -1.10
CA LYS A 2 -1.95 -25.10 0.13
C LYS A 2 -1.18 -23.80 -0.14
N ILE A 3 -1.67 -22.66 0.33
CA ILE A 3 -0.91 -21.39 0.34
C ILE A 3 -0.28 -21.17 1.71
N SER A 4 0.97 -20.72 1.75
CA SER A 4 1.73 -20.42 2.98
C SER A 4 1.13 -19.26 3.79
N GLU A 5 1.11 -19.43 5.11
CA GLU A 5 0.68 -18.45 6.12
C GLU A 5 1.41 -17.09 6.02
N SER A 6 2.64 -17.08 5.49
CA SER A 6 3.48 -15.88 5.28
C SER A 6 2.86 -14.81 4.37
N LEU A 7 1.80 -15.16 3.64
CA LEU A 7 1.10 -14.23 2.75
C LEU A 7 0.00 -13.44 3.47
N PHE A 8 -0.30 -13.72 4.74
CA PHE A 8 -1.33 -13.02 5.53
C PHE A 8 -0.69 -12.07 6.57
N PRO A 9 -1.38 -10.99 6.97
CA PRO A 9 -0.83 -10.05 7.94
C PRO A 9 -0.57 -10.73 9.30
N ASN A 10 0.61 -10.53 9.89
CA ASN A 10 1.03 -11.14 11.17
C ASN A 10 0.19 -10.73 12.40
N ASN A 11 -0.77 -9.82 12.26
CA ASN A 11 -1.58 -9.25 13.34
C ASN A 11 -2.99 -9.84 13.38
N VAL A 12 -3.12 -11.14 13.16
CA VAL A 12 -4.43 -11.80 13.26
C VAL A 12 -4.78 -11.98 14.75
N PRO A 13 -5.87 -11.37 15.26
CA PRO A 13 -6.17 -11.40 16.70
C PRO A 13 -6.36 -12.82 17.22
N GLN A 14 -5.61 -13.23 18.24
CA GLN A 14 -5.93 -14.46 18.96
C GLN A 14 -7.18 -14.23 19.82
N CYS A 15 -8.33 -14.76 19.38
CA CYS A 15 -9.51 -14.83 20.25
C CYS A 15 -9.29 -15.94 21.29
N ARG A 16 -9.63 -15.68 22.56
CA ARG A 16 -9.43 -16.64 23.67
C ARG A 16 -10.07 -18.02 23.46
N GLU A 17 -11.01 -18.15 22.53
CA GLU A 17 -11.72 -19.40 22.21
C GLU A 17 -11.32 -20.04 20.87
N TYR A 18 -10.52 -19.35 20.02
CA TYR A 18 -10.19 -19.84 18.68
C TYR A 18 -8.74 -19.55 18.28
N GLN A 19 -8.08 -20.52 17.64
CA GLN A 19 -6.80 -20.31 16.95
C GLN A 19 -7.07 -19.94 15.49
N ILE A 20 -6.45 -18.87 14.99
CA ILE A 20 -6.54 -18.52 13.57
C ILE A 20 -5.38 -19.15 12.78
N ILE A 21 -5.71 -19.85 11.69
CA ILE A 21 -4.75 -20.62 10.87
C ILE A 21 -4.95 -20.23 9.40
N SER A 22 -4.44 -19.09 8.96
CA SER A 22 -4.75 -18.57 7.63
C SER A 22 -4.06 -19.37 6.52
N THR A 23 -4.78 -20.36 6.00
CA THR A 23 -4.39 -21.15 4.83
C THR A 23 -5.59 -21.28 3.90
N ILE A 24 -5.37 -21.00 2.61
CA ILE A 24 -6.40 -21.23 1.58
C ILE A 24 -6.16 -22.61 0.96
N ILE A 25 -7.21 -23.44 0.97
CA ILE A 25 -7.26 -24.76 0.35
C ILE A 25 -8.49 -24.88 -0.55
N ILE A 26 -8.59 -25.98 -1.30
CA ILE A 26 -9.84 -26.38 -1.94
C ILE A 26 -10.49 -27.46 -1.09
N LYS A 27 -11.79 -27.34 -0.88
CA LYS A 27 -12.64 -28.34 -0.23
C LYS A 27 -14.01 -28.28 -0.89
N ASP A 28 -14.57 -29.44 -1.22
CA ASP A 28 -15.85 -29.55 -1.91
C ASP A 28 -15.87 -28.72 -3.21
N ASN A 29 -14.77 -28.77 -3.97
CA ASN A 29 -14.53 -27.97 -5.19
C ASN A 29 -14.64 -26.46 -5.00
N ARG A 30 -14.46 -25.94 -3.78
CA ARG A 30 -14.54 -24.51 -3.48
C ARG A 30 -13.31 -24.06 -2.73
N LEU A 31 -12.87 -22.82 -2.98
CA LEU A 31 -11.83 -22.23 -2.14
C LEU A 31 -12.38 -22.00 -0.74
N VAL A 32 -11.58 -22.42 0.23
CA VAL A 32 -11.88 -22.27 1.64
C VAL A 32 -10.68 -21.62 2.30
N GLU A 33 -10.94 -20.53 3.03
CA GLU A 33 -10.01 -20.05 4.02
C GLU A 33 -10.24 -20.85 5.31
N ASN A 34 -9.24 -21.64 5.71
CA ASN A 34 -9.22 -22.20 7.04
C ASN A 34 -9.02 -21.01 7.98
N TYR A 35 -9.97 -20.73 8.86
CA TYR A 35 -9.91 -19.52 9.66
C TYR A 35 -9.89 -19.82 11.15
N PHE A 36 -10.52 -20.89 11.63
CA PHE A 36 -10.57 -21.13 13.08
C PHE A 36 -10.47 -22.60 13.46
N ARG A 37 -9.63 -22.88 14.45
CA ARG A 37 -9.73 -24.06 15.30
C ARG A 37 -10.37 -23.63 16.61
N ASP A 38 -11.57 -24.14 16.89
CA ASP A 38 -12.22 -23.98 18.19
C ASP A 38 -11.43 -24.77 19.24
N TYR A 39 -10.96 -24.12 20.31
CA TYR A 39 -10.16 -24.80 21.33
C TYR A 39 -10.99 -25.77 22.20
N LYS A 40 -12.29 -25.52 22.37
CA LYS A 40 -13.18 -26.35 23.19
C LYS A 40 -13.61 -27.61 22.45
N THR A 41 -13.97 -27.47 21.17
CA THR A 41 -14.49 -28.59 20.37
C THR A 41 -13.43 -29.24 19.48
N ASN A 42 -12.28 -28.59 19.31
CA ASN A 42 -11.23 -28.98 18.37
C ASN A 42 -11.70 -29.03 16.90
N ILE A 43 -12.86 -28.42 16.59
CA ILE A 43 -13.43 -28.40 15.25
C ILE A 43 -12.83 -27.26 14.44
N TYR A 44 -12.45 -27.58 13.20
CA TYR A 44 -12.03 -26.59 12.22
C TYR A 44 -13.25 -26.00 11.52
N LYS A 45 -13.42 -24.68 11.63
CA LYS A 45 -14.44 -23.94 10.89
C LYS A 45 -13.81 -23.28 9.66
N ASN A 46 -14.50 -23.50 8.55
CA ASN A 46 -14.07 -23.16 7.21
C ASN A 46 -14.95 -22.05 6.67
N TRP A 47 -14.34 -21.04 6.05
CA TRP A 47 -15.07 -20.01 5.32
C TRP A 47 -14.91 -20.23 3.83
N PHE A 48 -16.03 -20.49 3.16
CA PHE A 48 -16.03 -20.57 1.71
C PHE A 48 -15.83 -19.18 1.10
N ILE A 49 -14.80 -19.05 0.29
CA ILE A 49 -14.52 -17.83 -0.47
C ILE A 49 -15.44 -17.85 -1.69
N ASN A 50 -16.37 -16.91 -1.71
CA ASN A 50 -17.34 -16.74 -2.80
C ASN A 50 -16.93 -15.59 -3.71
N ASP A 51 -17.72 -15.31 -4.74
CA ASP A 51 -17.61 -14.06 -5.47
C ASP A 51 -18.08 -12.86 -4.62
N ARG A 52 -17.96 -11.65 -5.18
CA ARG A 52 -18.39 -10.42 -4.49
C ARG A 52 -19.90 -10.38 -4.17
N LYS A 53 -20.73 -11.15 -4.88
CA LYS A 53 -22.17 -11.26 -4.68
C LYS A 53 -22.55 -12.45 -3.79
N VAL A 54 -21.57 -13.09 -3.14
CA VAL A 54 -21.76 -14.28 -2.30
C VAL A 54 -22.20 -15.51 -3.11
N THR A 55 -22.00 -15.49 -4.43
CA THR A 55 -22.21 -16.64 -5.30
C THR A 55 -21.02 -17.60 -5.19
N PRO A 56 -21.24 -18.91 -4.97
CA PRO A 56 -20.16 -19.89 -4.96
C PRO A 56 -19.34 -19.88 -6.25
N VAL A 57 -18.02 -19.97 -6.10
CA VAL A 57 -17.09 -20.20 -7.21
C VAL A 57 -16.51 -21.60 -7.06
N PHE A 58 -16.57 -22.38 -8.14
CA PHE A 58 -16.13 -23.77 -8.14
C PHE A 58 -14.81 -23.93 -8.90
N PHE A 59 -13.92 -24.75 -8.35
CA PHE A 59 -12.60 -25.09 -8.89
C PHE A 59 -12.46 -26.61 -8.94
N ASP A 60 -11.90 -27.14 -10.02
CA ASP A 60 -11.37 -28.50 -10.05
C ASP A 60 -9.92 -28.44 -9.53
N GLU A 61 -9.61 -29.26 -8.53
CA GLU A 61 -8.28 -29.27 -7.92
C GLU A 61 -7.17 -29.60 -8.91
N ASN A 62 -7.49 -30.32 -10.00
CA ASN A 62 -6.54 -30.70 -11.04
C ASN A 62 -6.35 -29.61 -12.10
N ASP A 63 -7.15 -28.54 -12.05
CA ASP A 63 -7.25 -27.55 -13.12
C ASP A 63 -7.05 -26.11 -12.62
N CYS A 64 -6.82 -25.96 -11.33
CA CYS A 64 -6.64 -24.69 -10.64
C CYS A 64 -5.17 -24.43 -10.28
N GLU A 65 -4.79 -23.15 -10.30
CA GLU A 65 -3.43 -22.74 -9.97
C GLU A 65 -3.40 -21.31 -9.43
N TRP A 66 -2.59 -21.07 -8.40
CA TRP A 66 -2.22 -19.73 -7.96
C TRP A 66 -1.07 -19.20 -8.81
N LEU A 67 -1.29 -18.04 -9.43
CA LEU A 67 -0.29 -17.36 -10.27
C LEU A 67 0.43 -16.25 -9.53
N SER A 68 -0.20 -15.72 -8.47
CA SER A 68 0.38 -14.78 -7.51
C SER A 68 -0.50 -14.74 -6.26
N PRO A 69 -0.12 -14.08 -5.16
CA PRO A 69 -0.99 -13.93 -3.98
C PRO A 69 -2.35 -13.28 -4.25
N THR A 70 -2.55 -12.64 -5.41
CA THR A 70 -3.84 -12.03 -5.77
C THR A 70 -4.45 -12.56 -7.07
N PHE A 71 -3.86 -13.58 -7.68
CA PHE A 71 -4.37 -14.18 -8.91
C PHE A 71 -4.44 -15.70 -8.76
N ILE A 72 -5.64 -16.24 -8.97
CA ILE A 72 -5.89 -17.67 -9.11
C ILE A 72 -6.62 -17.90 -10.44
N ARG A 73 -6.30 -18.99 -11.13
CA ARG A 73 -7.00 -19.38 -12.35
C ARG A 73 -7.57 -20.79 -12.25
N ASN A 74 -8.55 -21.08 -13.11
CA ASN A 74 -8.85 -22.43 -13.58
C ASN A 74 -8.47 -22.53 -15.08
N LYS A 75 -8.86 -23.60 -15.78
CA LYS A 75 -8.59 -23.76 -17.22
C LYS A 75 -9.13 -22.64 -18.12
N LYS A 76 -10.19 -21.95 -17.71
CA LYS A 76 -10.95 -21.01 -18.55
C LYS A 76 -10.87 -19.56 -18.08
N GLU A 77 -10.71 -19.35 -16.79
CA GLU A 77 -11.00 -18.09 -16.14
C GLU A 77 -9.90 -17.68 -15.18
N LEU A 78 -9.62 -16.39 -15.15
CA LEU A 78 -8.73 -15.76 -14.19
C LEU A 78 -9.58 -15.04 -13.15
N TYR A 79 -9.23 -15.23 -11.88
CA TYR A 79 -9.86 -14.59 -10.75
C TYR A 79 -8.85 -13.73 -9.99
N GLY A 80 -9.27 -12.50 -9.75
CA GLY A 80 -8.61 -11.58 -8.85
C GLY A 80 -9.08 -11.77 -7.41
N PHE A 81 -8.16 -12.03 -6.50
CA PHE A 81 -8.43 -12.23 -5.09
C PHE A 81 -8.42 -10.88 -4.34
N SER A 82 -9.46 -10.65 -3.55
CA SER A 82 -9.68 -9.39 -2.84
C SER A 82 -9.92 -9.61 -1.35
N LEU A 83 -9.30 -8.76 -0.55
CA LEU A 83 -9.49 -8.65 0.89
C LEU A 83 -10.12 -7.29 1.18
N ILE A 84 -11.29 -7.27 1.82
CA ILE A 84 -11.88 -6.05 2.39
C ILE A 84 -11.83 -6.17 3.91
N GLU A 85 -11.12 -5.24 4.55
CA GLU A 85 -11.10 -5.07 6.00
C GLU A 85 -11.95 -3.85 6.37
N LYS A 86 -12.98 -4.08 7.18
CA LYS A 86 -13.73 -3.04 7.89
C LYS A 86 -13.51 -3.22 9.38
N SER A 87 -13.78 -2.18 10.18
CA SER A 87 -13.56 -2.16 11.63
C SER A 87 -14.12 -3.36 12.41
N ASN A 88 -15.10 -4.07 11.86
CA ASN A 88 -15.76 -5.23 12.47
C ASN A 88 -15.85 -6.47 11.57
N SER A 89 -15.26 -6.45 10.37
CA SER A 89 -15.35 -7.60 9.46
C SER A 89 -14.23 -7.63 8.44
N THR A 90 -13.67 -8.83 8.26
CA THR A 90 -12.77 -9.16 7.15
C THR A 90 -13.53 -10.03 6.17
N LYS A 91 -13.54 -9.65 4.89
CA LYS A 91 -14.19 -10.43 3.82
C LYS A 91 -13.20 -10.72 2.70
N LEU A 92 -13.07 -12.01 2.40
CA LEU A 92 -12.41 -12.50 1.20
C LEU A 92 -13.43 -12.78 0.11
N PHE A 93 -13.09 -12.41 -1.12
CA PHE A 93 -13.87 -12.82 -2.28
C PHE A 93 -13.01 -12.86 -3.54
N LEU A 94 -13.49 -13.64 -4.50
CA LEU A 94 -12.96 -13.68 -5.84
C LEU A 94 -13.73 -12.71 -6.74
N THR A 95 -13.03 -12.11 -7.69
CA THR A 95 -13.64 -11.36 -8.78
C THR A 95 -13.10 -11.88 -10.09
N GLN A 96 -13.96 -12.44 -10.93
CA GLN A 96 -13.56 -12.86 -12.27
C GLN A 96 -13.06 -11.66 -13.07
N VAL A 97 -11.91 -11.83 -13.72
CA VAL A 97 -11.40 -10.88 -14.70
C VAL A 97 -12.21 -11.01 -15.97
N LYS A 98 -12.97 -9.97 -16.31
CA LYS A 98 -13.83 -9.97 -17.50
C LYS A 98 -13.02 -9.65 -18.76
N GLY A 99 -12.49 -10.69 -19.41
CA GLY A 99 -11.80 -10.58 -20.70
C GLY A 99 -11.07 -11.88 -21.08
N ASN A 100 -10.66 -12.00 -22.34
CA ASN A 100 -9.91 -13.16 -22.83
C ASN A 100 -8.46 -13.10 -22.36
N VAL A 101 -8.12 -13.84 -21.31
CA VAL A 101 -6.75 -13.91 -20.78
C VAL A 101 -5.91 -14.85 -21.62
N ASP A 102 -4.74 -14.40 -22.07
CA ASP A 102 -3.75 -15.30 -22.68
C ASP A 102 -2.94 -15.98 -21.57
N PHE A 103 -3.43 -17.14 -21.14
CA PHE A 103 -2.80 -17.93 -20.11
C PHE A 103 -1.40 -18.46 -20.46
N LYS A 104 -1.05 -18.53 -21.75
CA LYS A 104 0.28 -19.01 -22.17
C LYS A 104 1.36 -17.95 -21.91
N SER A 105 1.01 -16.67 -22.04
CA SER A 105 1.94 -15.55 -21.79
C SER A 105 1.72 -14.84 -20.46
N PHE A 106 0.76 -15.31 -19.65
CA PHE A 106 0.45 -14.72 -18.36
C PHE A 106 1.65 -14.77 -17.40
N LYS A 107 1.98 -13.62 -16.81
CA LYS A 107 3.08 -13.45 -15.86
C LYS A 107 2.72 -12.45 -14.77
N ALA A 108 2.91 -12.85 -13.51
CA ALA A 108 2.89 -11.92 -12.39
C ALA A 108 4.10 -10.96 -12.49
N ILE A 109 3.85 -9.66 -12.42
CA ILE A 109 4.90 -8.62 -12.38
C ILE A 109 5.14 -8.09 -10.96
N GLY A 110 4.19 -8.33 -10.06
CA GLY A 110 4.32 -8.14 -8.62
C GLY A 110 3.17 -8.84 -7.89
N ARG A 111 3.02 -8.54 -6.60
CA ARG A 111 2.01 -9.19 -5.76
C ARG A 111 0.58 -8.93 -6.24
N PHE A 112 0.32 -7.70 -6.67
CA PHE A 112 -1.02 -7.23 -7.04
C PHE A 112 -1.24 -7.09 -8.54
N TYR A 113 -0.18 -7.18 -9.35
CA TYR A 113 -0.22 -6.83 -10.76
C TYR A 113 0.35 -7.98 -11.60
N ALA A 114 -0.27 -8.19 -12.76
CA ALA A 114 0.16 -9.18 -13.73
C ALA A 114 -0.01 -8.64 -15.15
N LYS A 115 0.55 -9.34 -16.12
CA LYS A 115 0.37 -9.06 -17.53
C LYS A 115 0.27 -10.34 -18.34
N ASP A 116 -0.30 -10.25 -19.51
CA ASP A 116 -0.07 -11.17 -20.62
C ASP A 116 0.40 -10.37 -21.84
N ASN A 117 0.49 -10.99 -23.01
CA ASN A 117 0.91 -10.30 -24.23
C ASN A 117 -0.06 -9.19 -24.69
N ASN A 118 -1.30 -9.21 -24.22
CA ASN A 118 -2.37 -8.35 -24.70
C ASN A 118 -2.75 -7.26 -23.68
N ARG A 119 -2.59 -7.52 -22.37
CA ARG A 119 -3.18 -6.71 -21.31
C ARG A 119 -2.39 -6.75 -20.01
N PHE A 120 -2.71 -5.77 -19.17
CA PHE A 120 -2.28 -5.70 -17.78
C PHE A 120 -3.45 -5.87 -16.84
N TYR A 121 -3.17 -6.40 -15.64
CA TYR A 121 -4.17 -6.82 -14.66
C TYR A 121 -3.84 -6.29 -13.28
N PHE A 122 -4.87 -5.99 -12.49
CA PHE A 122 -4.78 -5.78 -11.06
C PHE A 122 -5.67 -6.80 -10.34
N GLY A 123 -5.06 -7.61 -9.48
CA GLY A 123 -5.69 -8.75 -8.82
C GLY A 123 -6.87 -8.34 -7.94
N PRO A 124 -6.71 -7.43 -6.97
CA PRO A 124 -7.83 -7.01 -6.14
C PRO A 124 -8.95 -6.34 -6.96
N GLY A 125 -10.10 -7.01 -7.02
CA GLY A 125 -11.27 -6.64 -7.81
C GLY A 125 -11.21 -7.05 -9.28
N GLY A 126 -10.26 -7.91 -9.69
CA GLY A 126 -10.22 -8.54 -11.01
C GLY A 126 -10.19 -7.55 -12.17
N LYS A 127 -9.39 -6.48 -12.07
CA LYS A 127 -9.44 -5.36 -13.01
C LYS A 127 -8.47 -5.53 -14.17
N ILE A 128 -8.90 -5.11 -15.34
CA ILE A 128 -8.03 -4.88 -16.51
C ILE A 128 -7.55 -3.44 -16.47
N ILE A 129 -6.24 -3.26 -16.64
CA ILE A 129 -5.59 -1.97 -16.74
C ILE A 129 -5.39 -1.64 -18.22
N LYS A 130 -5.86 -0.45 -18.62
CA LYS A 130 -5.68 0.07 -19.97
C LYS A 130 -4.37 0.87 -20.02
N GLY A 131 -3.29 0.25 -20.45
CA GLY A 131 -1.98 0.88 -20.64
C GLY A 131 -1.14 0.06 -21.60
N ASP A 132 -0.19 0.71 -22.28
CA ASP A 132 0.65 0.08 -23.31
C ASP A 132 1.95 -0.48 -22.70
N SER A 133 2.33 0.05 -21.54
CA SER A 133 3.35 -0.48 -20.64
C SER A 133 2.84 -0.49 -19.22
N LEU A 134 3.44 -1.28 -18.33
CA LEU A 134 3.17 -1.18 -16.91
C LEU A 134 4.41 -1.55 -16.13
N GLU A 135 4.92 -0.59 -15.39
CA GLU A 135 6.00 -0.75 -14.44
C GLU A 135 5.44 -0.57 -13.04
N LEU A 136 5.92 -1.38 -12.10
CA LEU A 136 5.55 -1.15 -10.71
C LEU A 136 6.35 0.02 -10.19
N PHE A 137 5.71 0.89 -9.42
CA PHE A 137 6.46 1.93 -8.75
C PHE A 137 7.47 1.30 -7.80
N PHE A 138 8.74 1.71 -7.93
CA PHE A 138 9.85 1.21 -7.14
C PHE A 138 10.28 2.31 -6.15
N ASP A 139 9.99 2.09 -4.88
CA ASP A 139 10.65 2.77 -3.78
C ASP A 139 11.75 1.83 -3.26
N ASP A 140 13.00 2.11 -3.60
CA ASP A 140 14.14 1.28 -3.20
C ASP A 140 14.30 1.19 -1.68
N THR A 141 13.86 2.22 -0.94
CA THR A 141 13.85 2.21 0.52
C THR A 141 12.83 1.20 1.02
N TYR A 142 11.60 1.26 0.51
CA TYR A 142 10.55 0.29 0.84
C TYR A 142 10.93 -1.14 0.40
N LYS A 143 11.68 -1.27 -0.70
CA LYS A 143 12.15 -2.57 -1.18
C LYS A 143 13.17 -3.17 -0.24
N LYS A 144 14.13 -2.38 0.22
CA LYS A 144 15.10 -2.80 1.24
C LYS A 144 14.41 -3.13 2.57
N GLU A 145 13.50 -2.28 3.04
CA GLU A 145 12.68 -2.55 4.23
C GLU A 145 11.92 -3.87 4.10
N TRP A 146 11.26 -4.11 2.96
CA TRP A 146 10.52 -5.33 2.68
C TRP A 146 11.42 -6.57 2.68
N ILE A 147 12.52 -6.54 1.92
CA ILE A 147 13.49 -7.65 1.83
C ILE A 147 14.06 -7.97 3.22
N ASN A 148 14.46 -6.96 3.99
CA ASN A 148 15.00 -7.12 5.34
C ASN A 148 13.98 -7.71 6.31
N SER A 149 12.69 -7.38 6.14
CA SER A 149 11.61 -7.93 6.96
C SER A 149 11.21 -9.37 6.60
N SER A 150 11.70 -9.91 5.47
CA SER A 150 11.31 -11.23 4.94
C SER A 150 12.49 -12.09 4.45
N PRO A 151 13.57 -12.29 5.25
CA PRO A 151 14.85 -12.79 4.76
C PRO A 151 14.85 -14.28 4.32
N ASN A 152 13.89 -15.10 4.75
CA ASN A 152 13.93 -16.57 4.59
C ASN A 152 12.66 -17.17 3.96
N SER A 153 11.97 -16.42 3.11
CA SER A 153 10.76 -16.94 2.48
C SER A 153 11.11 -17.85 1.28
N ASN A 154 11.18 -19.17 1.51
CA ASN A 154 11.23 -20.21 0.46
C ASN A 154 9.97 -20.26 -0.43
N ASN A 155 9.15 -19.21 -0.42
CA ASN A 155 7.89 -19.12 -1.14
C ASN A 155 8.13 -18.32 -2.43
N THR A 156 7.87 -18.95 -3.58
CA THR A 156 7.98 -18.35 -4.92
C THR A 156 7.31 -16.98 -5.04
N PHE A 157 6.27 -16.72 -4.23
CA PHE A 157 5.53 -15.46 -4.24
C PHE A 157 6.06 -14.38 -3.29
N ALA A 158 6.86 -14.72 -2.30
CA ALA A 158 7.33 -13.75 -1.31
C ALA A 158 8.38 -12.78 -1.89
N ASN A 159 9.02 -13.18 -3.00
CA ASN A 159 9.90 -12.33 -3.79
C ASN A 159 9.14 -11.35 -4.71
N LEU A 160 7.81 -11.48 -4.86
CA LEU A 160 7.03 -10.57 -5.69
C LEU A 160 6.89 -9.21 -5.00
N TRP A 161 7.22 -8.16 -5.75
CA TRP A 161 7.14 -6.79 -5.26
C TRP A 161 5.72 -6.39 -4.86
N ASN A 162 5.57 -5.83 -3.65
CA ASN A 162 4.28 -5.55 -3.02
C ASN A 162 3.75 -4.13 -3.32
N SER A 163 4.17 -3.50 -4.42
CA SER A 163 3.69 -2.15 -4.75
C SER A 163 2.22 -2.17 -5.18
N LYS A 164 1.44 -1.31 -4.55
CA LYS A 164 0.05 -1.00 -4.93
C LYS A 164 -0.03 0.00 -6.10
N ILE A 165 1.11 0.52 -6.54
CA ILE A 165 1.21 1.60 -7.50
C ILE A 165 1.89 1.07 -8.77
N ALA A 166 1.34 1.42 -9.92
CA ALA A 166 1.94 1.13 -11.20
C ALA A 166 1.93 2.38 -12.09
N ILE A 167 2.89 2.44 -13.02
CA ILE A 167 3.12 3.55 -13.94
C ILE A 167 3.02 3.04 -15.37
N SER A 168 2.33 3.78 -16.24
CA SER A 168 2.24 3.56 -17.68
C SER A 168 2.45 4.89 -18.40
N GLY A 169 3.68 5.19 -18.80
CA GLY A 169 4.05 6.53 -19.28
C GLY A 169 3.74 7.60 -18.22
N GLU A 170 2.86 8.54 -18.55
CA GLU A 170 2.42 9.61 -17.63
C GLU A 170 1.29 9.19 -16.68
N ARG A 171 0.73 7.98 -16.86
CA ARG A 171 -0.44 7.52 -16.09
C ARG A 171 0.01 6.79 -14.83
N ILE A 172 -0.50 7.22 -13.68
CA ILE A 172 -0.36 6.51 -12.41
C ILE A 172 -1.62 5.67 -12.14
N TYR A 173 -1.43 4.42 -11.77
CA TYR A 173 -2.48 3.52 -11.30
C TYR A 173 -2.28 3.21 -9.83
N TRP A 174 -3.23 3.62 -8.99
CA TRP A 174 -3.27 3.30 -7.57
C TRP A 174 -4.33 2.23 -7.31
N ASN A 175 -3.95 1.08 -6.76
CA ASN A 175 -4.85 -0.07 -6.60
C ASN A 175 -5.58 -0.43 -7.91
N GLY A 176 -4.84 -0.40 -9.03
CA GLY A 176 -5.36 -0.65 -10.37
C GLY A 176 -6.37 0.37 -10.89
N LYS A 177 -6.53 1.54 -10.24
CA LYS A 177 -7.37 2.64 -10.71
C LYS A 177 -6.48 3.79 -11.20
N LEU A 178 -6.82 4.37 -12.35
CA LEU A 178 -6.14 5.57 -12.85
C LEU A 178 -6.31 6.73 -11.87
N SER A 179 -5.20 7.26 -11.36
CA SER A 179 -5.15 8.47 -10.54
C SER A 179 -4.89 9.67 -11.44
N LYS A 180 -5.91 10.50 -11.67
CA LYS A 180 -5.82 11.64 -12.61
C LYS A 180 -5.03 12.82 -12.06
N ASP A 181 -4.97 12.96 -10.74
CA ASP A 181 -4.37 14.11 -10.07
C ASP A 181 -2.91 13.88 -9.67
N ILE A 182 -2.31 12.79 -10.14
CA ILE A 182 -0.95 12.37 -9.77
C ILE A 182 -0.12 12.22 -11.02
N HIS A 183 0.99 12.96 -11.08
CA HIS A 183 1.94 12.88 -12.18
C HIS A 183 2.91 11.70 -12.03
N SER A 184 3.45 11.19 -13.15
CA SER A 184 4.35 10.03 -13.18
C SER A 184 5.67 10.22 -12.42
N SER A 185 6.05 11.46 -12.12
CA SER A 185 7.22 11.79 -11.29
C SER A 185 7.00 11.62 -9.80
N LEU A 186 5.85 11.07 -9.38
CA LEU A 186 5.53 10.76 -7.99
C LEU A 186 6.67 9.98 -7.32
N LYS A 187 7.11 10.45 -6.15
CA LYS A 187 8.07 9.77 -5.27
C LYS A 187 7.58 9.79 -3.83
N ARG A 188 7.94 8.75 -3.08
CA ARG A 188 7.76 8.76 -1.64
C ARG A 188 8.76 9.72 -1.03
N ILE A 189 8.27 10.63 -0.20
CA ILE A 189 9.10 11.59 0.52
C ILE A 189 9.34 11.10 1.94
N THR A 190 8.28 10.69 2.64
CA THR A 190 8.37 10.07 3.97
C THR A 190 7.40 8.88 4.04
N LYS A 191 7.28 8.23 5.19
CA LYS A 191 6.27 7.17 5.38
C LYS A 191 4.84 7.62 5.08
N PHE A 192 4.51 8.87 5.36
CA PHE A 192 3.14 9.38 5.26
C PHE A 192 2.97 10.47 4.20
N PHE A 193 4.04 10.86 3.51
CA PHE A 193 4.01 11.93 2.51
C PHE A 193 4.71 11.52 1.22
N TRP A 194 4.14 11.96 0.11
CA TRP A 194 4.61 11.72 -1.24
C TRP A 194 4.57 13.04 -2.01
N ALA A 195 5.37 13.19 -3.05
CA ALA A 195 5.21 14.30 -3.98
C ALA A 195 5.57 13.92 -5.40
N ASP A 196 4.93 14.59 -6.35
CA ASP A 196 5.36 14.63 -7.74
C ASP A 196 5.99 16.01 -8.03
N ASN A 197 6.12 16.39 -9.30
CA ASN A 197 6.70 17.69 -9.68
C ASN A 197 5.78 18.88 -9.33
N TYR A 198 4.50 18.65 -9.06
CA TYR A 198 3.47 19.69 -9.00
C TYR A 198 2.73 19.73 -7.67
N SER A 199 2.74 18.66 -6.89
CA SER A 199 1.88 18.50 -5.73
C SER A 199 2.50 17.61 -4.66
N VAL A 200 2.05 17.80 -3.42
CA VAL A 200 2.37 16.96 -2.27
C VAL A 200 1.10 16.24 -1.83
N PHE A 201 1.25 15.00 -1.39
CA PHE A 201 0.15 14.10 -1.05
C PHE A 201 0.40 13.51 0.34
N SER A 202 -0.65 13.41 1.16
CA SER A 202 -0.65 12.62 2.38
C SER A 202 -1.12 11.20 2.10
N TYR A 203 -0.54 10.22 2.81
CA TYR A 203 -0.84 8.81 2.69
C TYR A 203 -1.46 8.27 3.98
N ASP A 204 -2.68 7.74 3.89
CA ASP A 204 -3.45 7.20 5.02
C ASP A 204 -3.39 5.65 5.11
N LEU A 205 -2.35 5.03 4.53
CA LEU A 205 -2.20 3.58 4.35
C LEU A 205 -3.09 2.94 3.26
N GLN A 206 -4.05 3.68 2.70
CA GLN A 206 -4.95 3.18 1.66
C GLN A 206 -4.96 4.05 0.41
N ASN A 207 -4.90 5.38 0.59
CA ASN A 207 -5.11 6.39 -0.43
C ASN A 207 -4.04 7.48 -0.33
N LEU A 208 -3.69 8.06 -1.48
CA LEU A 208 -3.01 9.35 -1.54
C LEU A 208 -4.05 10.45 -1.68
N LYS A 209 -3.97 11.43 -0.79
CA LYS A 209 -4.80 12.64 -0.84
C LYS A 209 -3.91 13.83 -1.10
N LYS A 210 -4.19 14.58 -2.17
CA LYS A 210 -3.50 15.84 -2.46
C LYS A 210 -3.68 16.80 -1.28
N ILE A 211 -2.58 17.40 -0.86
CA ILE A 211 -2.59 18.48 0.13
C ILE A 211 -2.80 19.77 -0.64
N ASN A 212 -3.97 20.38 -0.47
CA ASN A 212 -4.30 21.65 -1.11
C ASN A 212 -3.50 22.77 -0.46
N ASP A 213 -3.18 23.80 -1.24
CA ASP A 213 -2.49 25.02 -0.82
C ASP A 213 -1.06 24.82 -0.29
N PHE A 214 -0.53 23.60 -0.34
CA PHE A 214 0.86 23.31 -0.03
C PHE A 214 1.77 23.90 -1.10
N ASP A 215 2.74 24.73 -0.69
CA ASP A 215 3.68 25.32 -1.63
C ASP A 215 4.75 24.30 -2.03
N ARG A 216 4.48 23.62 -3.15
CA ARG A 216 5.36 22.58 -3.68
C ARG A 216 6.78 23.08 -3.94
N LYS A 217 6.96 24.36 -4.30
CA LYS A 217 8.27 24.92 -4.65
C LYS A 217 9.21 25.02 -3.45
N SER A 218 8.67 25.31 -2.26
CA SER A 218 9.44 25.42 -1.01
C SER A 218 9.43 24.15 -0.15
N LEU A 219 9.01 23.02 -0.72
CA LEU A 219 8.99 21.72 -0.05
C LEU A 219 10.36 21.35 0.52
N ILE A 220 10.39 21.15 1.84
CA ILE A 220 11.52 20.62 2.59
C ILE A 220 11.08 19.41 3.40
N TYR A 221 11.96 18.43 3.55
CA TYR A 221 11.67 17.23 4.31
C TYR A 221 12.93 16.53 4.80
N GLU A 222 12.79 15.72 5.83
CA GLU A 222 13.85 14.88 6.36
C GLU A 222 13.25 13.63 7.00
N ASN A 223 13.85 12.46 6.74
CA ASN A 223 13.48 11.20 7.41
C ASN A 223 14.52 10.73 8.41
N THR A 224 15.68 11.39 8.47
CA THR A 224 16.79 11.01 9.33
C THR A 224 17.48 12.23 9.92
N ILE A 225 17.50 12.32 11.25
CA ILE A 225 18.18 13.41 11.96
C ILE A 225 19.27 12.78 12.83
N ASN A 226 20.52 13.24 12.66
CA ASN A 226 21.68 12.69 13.36
C ASN A 226 21.77 11.16 13.24
N GLU A 227 21.61 10.65 12.01
CA GLU A 227 21.62 9.22 11.66
C GLU A 227 20.51 8.37 12.32
N LYS A 228 19.56 9.00 13.03
CA LYS A 228 18.42 8.31 13.64
C LYS A 228 17.17 8.46 12.77
N PRO A 229 16.47 7.36 12.44
CA PRO A 229 15.20 7.41 11.74
C PRO A 229 14.14 8.07 12.64
N ILE A 230 13.32 8.93 12.04
CA ILE A 230 12.21 9.61 12.72
C ILE A 230 10.91 9.46 11.92
N ASN A 231 9.78 9.81 12.53
CA ASN A 231 8.55 10.08 11.77
C ASN A 231 8.84 11.33 10.92
N GLY A 232 9.15 11.12 9.63
CA GLY A 232 9.73 12.14 8.77
C GLY A 232 9.03 13.50 8.85
N LEU A 233 9.84 14.55 8.92
CA LEU A 233 9.39 15.94 8.96
C LEU A 233 9.16 16.42 7.53
N VAL A 234 8.05 17.10 7.30
CA VAL A 234 7.70 17.68 6.00
C VAL A 234 7.10 19.04 6.23
N SER A 235 7.60 20.05 5.53
CA SER A 235 7.15 21.43 5.63
C SER A 235 7.26 22.12 4.28
N ASP A 236 6.52 23.21 4.12
CA ASP A 236 6.81 24.24 3.14
C ASP A 236 7.20 25.55 3.84
N LYS A 237 7.26 26.63 3.06
CA LYS A 237 7.52 28.00 3.52
C LYS A 237 6.49 28.53 4.52
N TYR A 238 5.24 28.07 4.49
CA TYR A 238 4.16 28.65 5.27
C TYR A 238 3.85 27.86 6.55
N ARG A 239 3.97 26.53 6.55
CA ARG A 239 3.68 25.68 7.72
C ARG A 239 4.13 24.22 7.52
N PRO A 240 4.18 23.41 8.61
CA PRO A 240 4.30 21.96 8.51
C PRO A 240 3.21 21.32 7.64
N ALA A 241 3.53 20.23 6.95
CA ALA A 241 2.59 19.53 6.08
C ALA A 241 1.33 19.03 6.80
N TYR A 242 1.46 18.62 8.06
CA TYR A 242 0.33 18.13 8.85
C TYR A 242 -0.70 19.22 9.14
N CYS A 243 -0.29 20.49 9.22
CA CYS A 243 -1.18 21.63 9.45
C CYS A 243 -2.22 21.77 8.33
N TYR A 244 -1.84 21.51 7.07
CA TYR A 244 -2.77 21.50 5.94
C TYR A 244 -3.78 20.33 6.03
N VAL A 245 -3.32 19.17 6.49
CA VAL A 245 -4.17 17.98 6.62
C VAL A 245 -5.20 18.17 7.74
N ASN A 246 -4.75 18.73 8.86
CA ASN A 246 -5.57 18.89 10.06
C ASN A 246 -6.31 20.24 10.11
N LYS A 247 -6.04 21.15 9.17
CA LYS A 247 -6.56 22.53 9.16
C LYS A 247 -6.21 23.29 10.44
N THR A 248 -4.96 23.18 10.86
CA THR A 248 -4.43 23.83 12.07
C THR A 248 -3.33 24.83 11.71
N GLU A 249 -3.04 25.74 12.63
CA GLU A 249 -1.84 26.57 12.56
C GLU A 249 -0.67 25.88 13.29
N PRO A 250 0.58 26.25 12.97
CA PRO A 250 1.75 25.76 13.71
C PRO A 250 1.70 26.15 15.19
N ASN A 251 1.97 25.20 16.07
CA ASN A 251 2.15 25.41 17.49
C ASN A 251 3.53 26.04 17.78
N GLU A 252 3.53 27.23 18.40
CA GLU A 252 4.76 28.01 18.59
C GLU A 252 5.85 27.31 19.39
N THR A 253 5.50 26.50 20.39
CA THR A 253 6.51 25.85 21.25
C THR A 253 6.88 24.47 20.70
N TYR A 254 5.86 23.68 20.37
CA TYR A 254 6.04 22.29 19.96
C TYR A 254 6.66 22.19 18.57
N ASP A 255 6.08 22.87 17.57
CA ASP A 255 6.56 22.74 16.19
C ASP A 255 7.91 23.41 16.01
N PHE A 256 8.17 24.54 16.68
CA PHE A 256 9.48 25.18 16.64
C PHE A 256 10.58 24.22 17.07
N GLN A 257 10.40 23.54 18.21
CA GLN A 257 11.36 22.58 18.75
C GLN A 257 11.44 21.33 17.89
N GLN A 258 10.30 20.78 17.44
CA GLN A 258 10.27 19.55 16.66
C GLN A 258 10.94 19.72 15.28
N PHE A 259 10.73 20.87 14.64
CA PHE A 259 11.28 21.15 13.31
C PHE A 259 12.66 21.79 13.34
N ALA A 260 13.17 22.21 14.51
CA ALA A 260 14.51 22.80 14.64
C ALA A 260 15.61 21.99 13.93
N PRO A 261 15.72 20.65 14.08
CA PRO A 261 16.84 19.96 13.45
C PRO A 261 16.74 19.85 11.91
N LEU A 262 15.56 20.09 11.32
CA LEU A 262 15.41 20.25 9.87
C LEU A 262 15.86 21.66 9.44
N PHE A 263 15.34 22.70 10.11
CA PHE A 263 15.59 24.09 9.74
C PHE A 263 17.01 24.56 10.05
N ASP A 264 17.61 24.09 11.15
CA ASP A 264 19.00 24.40 11.50
C ASP A 264 19.98 23.86 10.46
N LYS A 265 19.73 22.66 9.91
CA LYS A 265 20.52 22.11 8.79
C LYS A 265 20.41 22.93 7.51
N LEU A 266 19.26 23.58 7.31
CA LEU A 266 18.98 24.41 6.13
C LEU A 266 19.34 25.88 6.36
N ARG A 267 19.89 26.24 7.52
CA ARG A 267 20.21 27.62 7.86
C ARG A 267 21.16 28.21 6.81
N GLY A 268 20.78 29.35 6.25
CA GLY A 268 21.49 30.02 5.15
C GLY A 268 21.15 29.53 3.73
N THR A 269 20.37 28.46 3.58
CA THR A 269 19.89 27.96 2.26
C THR A 269 18.44 28.34 1.99
N ILE A 270 17.65 28.55 3.04
CA ILE A 270 16.25 28.98 3.00
C ILE A 270 16.12 30.43 3.50
N ASP A 271 15.09 31.13 3.03
CA ASP A 271 14.87 32.55 3.33
C ASP A 271 14.12 32.78 4.66
N GLU A 272 14.16 34.03 5.13
CA GLU A 272 13.53 34.47 6.38
C GLU A 272 12.00 34.41 6.37
N ASP A 273 11.40 34.20 5.19
CA ASP A 273 9.97 34.13 5.07
C ASP A 273 9.38 32.80 5.56
N TYR A 274 10.22 31.76 5.74
CA TYR A 274 9.76 30.51 6.30
C TYR A 274 9.14 30.73 7.69
N TRP A 275 7.99 30.09 7.92
CA TRP A 275 7.24 30.20 9.18
C TRP A 275 8.09 29.94 10.42
N TRP A 276 9.11 29.07 10.30
CA TRP A 276 9.99 28.72 11.40
C TRP A 276 10.89 29.89 11.81
N TYR A 277 11.48 30.67 10.89
CA TYR A 277 12.24 31.89 11.24
C TYR A 277 11.33 32.97 11.81
N LYS A 278 10.15 33.17 11.21
CA LYS A 278 9.14 34.09 11.74
C LYS A 278 8.73 33.71 13.17
N MET A 279 8.74 32.43 13.50
CA MET A 279 8.49 31.94 14.85
C MET A 279 9.69 32.14 15.78
N GLU A 280 10.91 31.86 15.31
CA GLU A 280 12.18 32.13 16.04
C GLU A 280 12.23 33.59 16.52
N HIS A 281 12.02 34.55 15.62
CA HIS A 281 12.04 35.98 15.94
C HIS A 281 10.98 36.36 16.97
N ARG A 282 9.74 35.84 16.84
CA ARG A 282 8.67 36.10 17.82
C ARG A 282 8.99 35.53 19.20
N LEU A 283 9.61 34.35 19.27
CA LEU A 283 10.01 33.72 20.53
C LEU A 283 11.19 34.45 21.19
N GLN A 284 12.13 35.01 20.41
CA GLN A 284 13.21 35.84 20.92
C GLN A 284 12.67 37.15 21.53
N GLN A 285 11.73 37.82 20.85
CA GLN A 285 11.10 39.04 21.35
C GLN A 285 10.34 38.84 22.66
N LYS A 286 9.68 37.68 22.86
CA LYS A 286 8.98 37.35 24.11
C LYS A 286 9.91 37.10 25.32
N ARG A 287 11.21 36.91 25.08
CA ARG A 287 12.23 36.66 26.11
C ARG A 287 13.01 37.91 26.50
N MET A 288 12.84 39.01 25.77
CA MET A 288 13.38 40.34 26.09
C MET A 288 12.37 41.10 26.95
#